data_AF-W9XYU2-F1
#
_entry.id   AF-W9XYU2-F1
#
_cell.length_a   1.000
_cell.length_b   1.000
_cell.length_c   1.000
_cell.angle_alpha   90.00
_cell.angle_beta   90.00
_cell.angle_gamma   90.00
#
_symmetry.space_group_name_H-M   'P 1'
#
loop_
_entity.id
_entity.type
_entity.pdbx_description
1 polymer ?
#
loop_
_entity_poly.entity_id
_entity_poly.type
_entity_poly.pdbx_seq_one_letter_code
_entity_poly.pdbx_strand_id
1 'polypeptide(L)'
;MPSQEQSPMASVLKPQLSADCRRAKKRQMDRMNQQRKRKRDREHLQRLQENVQLLQQDKASSLVSSLMTQRDLNEERMLRHRKRLLQIKGLIEADLADLGQPEDVPSDKSDADALGSSPNPATFSAVDPSLLEAASSEPGPDSTCFLSAEKNDALDAFLAELSAPNVEGDAVTWPPPMLGAMAGAVESSPLPSSQSALDGRHSKIWRYIEQLISHTKSASTLGDTELDMHIIITAVSQGWTQFSQAVMVDARWSCLRELDEKYFAPNYNNIERLAILTIASQTIKQDVSSPHLKGRAGITYKPR
;
A
#
# COMPACT_ATOMS: atom_id res chain seq x y z
N MET A 1 -71.08 56.62 -30.34
CA MET A 1 -71.32 56.73 -28.89
C MET A 1 -71.32 55.32 -28.29
N PRO A 2 -70.18 54.80 -27.81
CA PRO A 2 -70.18 53.56 -27.04
C PRO A 2 -70.23 53.86 -25.53
N SER A 3 -71.20 53.26 -24.86
CA SER A 3 -71.43 53.36 -23.43
C SER A 3 -70.37 52.61 -22.63
N GLN A 4 -69.89 53.28 -21.59
CA GLN A 4 -68.90 52.80 -20.64
C GLN A 4 -69.62 52.10 -19.48
N GLU A 5 -69.66 50.76 -19.47
CA GLU A 5 -70.04 50.00 -18.28
C GLU A 5 -68.82 49.85 -17.37
N GLN A 6 -68.79 50.63 -16.28
CA GLN A 6 -67.85 50.44 -15.19
C GLN A 6 -68.44 49.44 -14.20
N SER A 7 -67.83 48.26 -14.10
CA SER A 7 -68.07 47.28 -13.04
C SER A 7 -67.14 47.59 -11.85
N PRO A 8 -67.66 47.81 -10.63
CA PRO A 8 -66.83 48.13 -9.48
C PRO A 8 -66.23 46.85 -8.90
N MET A 9 -64.91 46.69 -9.05
CA MET A 9 -64.17 45.65 -8.34
C MET A 9 -64.17 45.96 -6.84
N ALA A 10 -64.94 45.16 -6.09
CA ALA A 10 -64.91 45.11 -4.64
C ALA A 10 -63.48 44.81 -4.16
N SER A 11 -62.84 45.82 -3.58
CA SER A 11 -61.54 45.70 -2.95
C SER A 11 -61.68 44.88 -1.67
N VAL A 12 -61.31 43.60 -1.75
CA VAL A 12 -61.23 42.68 -0.61
C VAL A 12 -60.21 43.24 0.40
N LEU A 13 -60.71 43.86 1.46
CA LEU A 13 -59.95 44.35 2.60
C LEU A 13 -59.27 43.16 3.30
N LYS A 14 -57.99 42.92 2.98
CA LYS A 14 -57.15 41.99 3.76
C LYS A 14 -56.92 42.60 5.15
N PRO A 15 -57.24 41.88 6.25
CA PRO A 15 -56.96 42.34 7.60
C PRO A 15 -55.46 42.64 7.76
N GLN A 16 -55.11 43.90 8.04
CA GLN A 16 -53.74 44.31 8.34
C GLN A 16 -53.32 43.69 9.67
N LEU A 17 -52.70 42.51 9.62
CA LEU A 17 -52.04 41.93 10.79
C LEU A 17 -50.98 42.90 11.31
N SER A 18 -50.99 43.15 12.62
CA SER A 18 -50.03 44.03 13.27
C SER A 18 -48.59 43.61 12.95
N ALA A 19 -47.68 44.58 12.88
CA ALA A 19 -46.26 44.33 12.59
C ALA A 19 -45.65 43.30 13.56
N ASP A 20 -46.11 43.27 14.81
CA ASP A 20 -45.69 42.32 15.83
C ASP A 20 -46.19 40.91 15.57
N CYS A 21 -47.42 40.74 15.09
CA CYS A 21 -47.94 39.43 14.68
C CYS A 21 -47.11 38.84 13.52
N ARG A 22 -46.74 39.68 12.53
CA ARG A 22 -45.86 39.26 11.42
C ARG A 22 -44.46 38.86 11.91
N ARG A 23 -43.88 39.63 12.84
CA ARG A 23 -42.57 39.33 13.44
C ARG A 23 -42.61 38.04 14.26
N ALA A 24 -43.66 37.82 15.04
CA ALA A 24 -43.86 36.60 15.82
C ALA A 24 -43.97 35.36 14.91
N LYS A 25 -44.77 35.45 13.83
CA LYS A 25 -44.90 34.37 12.84
C LYS A 25 -43.56 34.04 12.15
N LYS A 26 -42.76 35.06 11.80
CA LYS A 26 -41.42 34.86 11.23
C LYS A 26 -40.48 34.14 12.21
N ARG A 27 -40.45 34.57 13.47
CA ARG A 27 -39.65 33.90 14.53
C ARG A 27 -40.07 32.45 14.73
N GLN A 28 -41.37 32.16 14.68
CA GLN A 28 -41.86 30.79 14.80
C GLN A 28 -41.45 29.93 13.60
N MET A 29 -41.59 30.46 12.39
CA MET A 29 -41.15 29.76 11.17
C MET A 29 -39.63 29.51 11.18
N ASP A 30 -38.86 30.50 11.59
CA ASP A 30 -37.41 30.40 11.70
C ASP A 30 -36.99 29.30 12.70
N ARG A 31 -37.62 29.26 13.89
CA ARG A 31 -37.41 28.17 14.87
C ARG A 31 -37.68 26.80 14.27
N MET A 32 -38.79 26.63 13.55
CA MET A 32 -39.13 25.37 12.90
C MET A 32 -38.13 24.99 11.79
N ASN A 33 -37.69 25.96 10.99
CA ASN A 33 -36.69 25.74 9.94
C ASN A 33 -35.33 25.36 10.52
N GLN A 34 -34.90 26.03 11.58
CA GLN A 34 -33.68 25.66 12.30
C GLN A 34 -33.77 24.26 12.89
N GLN A 35 -34.90 23.88 13.51
CA GLN A 35 -35.10 22.53 14.01
C GLN A 35 -35.04 21.48 12.89
N ARG A 36 -35.70 21.74 11.75
CA ARG A 36 -35.65 20.85 10.58
C ARG A 36 -34.25 20.74 10.02
N LYS A 37 -33.49 21.83 9.95
CA LYS A 37 -32.08 21.82 9.54
C LYS A 37 -31.26 20.95 10.49
N ARG A 38 -31.31 21.23 11.80
CA ARG A 38 -30.59 20.44 12.82
C ARG A 38 -31.02 18.97 12.84
N LYS A 39 -32.27 18.65 12.48
CA LYS A 39 -32.74 17.27 12.35
C LYS A 39 -32.09 16.59 11.13
N ARG A 40 -32.12 17.23 9.96
CA ARG A 40 -31.44 16.72 8.75
C ARG A 40 -29.95 16.56 8.95
N ASP A 41 -29.30 17.53 9.59
CA ASP A 41 -27.85 17.49 9.86
C ASP A 41 -27.51 16.30 10.78
N ARG A 42 -28.34 16.02 11.80
CA ARG A 42 -28.18 14.85 12.67
C ARG A 42 -28.37 13.54 11.92
N GLU A 43 -29.41 13.43 11.11
CA GLU A 43 -29.66 12.24 10.29
C GLU A 43 -28.54 12.00 9.28
N HIS A 44 -28.02 13.05 8.66
CA HIS A 44 -26.90 12.97 7.73
C HIS A 44 -25.61 12.51 8.42
N LEU A 45 -25.29 13.10 9.58
CA LEU A 45 -24.15 12.68 10.39
C LEU A 45 -24.26 11.21 10.80
N GLN A 46 -25.45 10.78 11.23
CA GLN A 46 -25.71 9.40 11.60
C GLN A 46 -25.47 8.44 10.43
N ARG A 47 -26.01 8.74 9.24
CA ARG A 47 -25.77 7.93 8.03
C ARG A 47 -24.29 7.85 7.66
N LEU A 48 -23.55 8.95 7.79
CA LEU A 48 -22.11 8.96 7.54
C LEU A 48 -21.37 8.05 8.53
N GLN A 49 -21.73 8.10 9.81
CA GLN A 49 -21.16 7.23 10.84
C GLN A 49 -21.44 5.75 10.55
N GLU A 50 -22.68 5.40 10.21
CA GLU A 50 -23.07 4.04 9.82
C GLU A 50 -22.28 3.54 8.60
N ASN A 51 -22.11 4.38 7.58
CA ASN A 51 -21.33 4.04 6.38
C ASN A 51 -19.84 3.82 6.67
N VAL A 52 -19.23 4.68 7.50
CA VAL A 52 -17.83 4.52 7.90
C VAL A 52 -17.65 3.22 8.67
N GLN A 53 -18.58 2.90 9.58
CA GLN A 53 -18.55 1.66 10.35
C GLN A 53 -18.64 0.43 9.45
N LEU A 54 -19.56 0.43 8.47
CA LEU A 54 -19.70 -0.67 7.51
C LEU A 54 -18.44 -0.85 6.65
N LEU A 55 -17.90 0.26 6.12
CA LEU A 55 -16.66 0.23 5.32
C LEU A 55 -15.45 -0.26 6.10
N GLN A 56 -15.34 0.11 7.39
CA GLN A 56 -14.28 -0.36 8.27
C GLN A 56 -14.44 -1.84 8.60
N GLN A 57 -15.66 -2.30 8.88
CA GLN A 57 -15.95 -3.68 9.22
C GLN A 57 -15.68 -4.62 8.04
N ASP A 58 -16.14 -4.27 6.83
CA ASP A 58 -16.05 -5.14 5.65
C ASP A 58 -14.63 -5.24 5.08
N LYS A 59 -13.88 -4.13 5.04
CA LYS A 59 -12.56 -4.12 4.36
C LYS A 59 -11.46 -4.67 5.24
N ALA A 60 -11.42 -4.29 6.52
CA ALA A 60 -10.33 -4.70 7.41
C ALA A 60 -10.45 -6.19 7.76
N SER A 61 -11.65 -6.69 8.07
CA SER A 61 -11.83 -8.09 8.46
C SER A 61 -11.65 -9.06 7.29
N SER A 62 -12.16 -8.72 6.11
CA SER A 62 -12.03 -9.55 4.90
C SER A 62 -10.59 -9.59 4.39
N LEU A 63 -9.90 -8.45 4.34
CA LEU A 63 -8.51 -8.42 3.90
C LEU A 63 -7.59 -9.17 4.87
N VAL A 64 -7.76 -8.97 6.18
CA VAL A 64 -6.95 -9.65 7.20
C VAL A 64 -7.18 -11.15 7.14
N SER A 65 -8.43 -11.62 7.08
CA SER A 65 -8.73 -13.06 6.95
C SER A 65 -8.16 -13.65 5.65
N SER A 66 -8.29 -12.95 4.52
CA SER A 66 -7.67 -13.36 3.25
C SER A 66 -6.15 -13.48 3.36
N LEU A 67 -5.46 -12.49 3.92
CA LEU A 67 -4.01 -12.52 4.13
C LEU A 67 -3.57 -13.65 5.08
N MET A 68 -4.35 -13.91 6.13
CA MET A 68 -4.08 -15.04 7.04
C MET A 68 -4.19 -16.38 6.31
N THR A 69 -5.25 -16.61 5.54
CA THR A 69 -5.38 -17.84 4.75
C THR A 69 -4.27 -17.98 3.70
N GLN A 70 -3.86 -16.88 3.05
CA GLN A 70 -2.76 -16.89 2.09
C GLN A 70 -1.40 -17.23 2.75
N ARG A 71 -1.16 -16.71 3.96
CA ARG A 71 0.02 -17.05 4.76
C ARG A 71 0.04 -18.55 5.06
N ASP A 72 -1.06 -19.12 5.54
CA ASP A 72 -1.15 -20.52 5.94
C ASP A 72 -0.90 -21.45 4.73
N LEU A 73 -1.50 -21.14 3.58
CA LEU A 73 -1.27 -21.88 2.33
C LEU A 73 0.20 -21.85 1.89
N ASN A 74 0.88 -20.71 2.06
CA ASN A 74 2.30 -20.57 1.75
C ASN A 74 3.16 -21.38 2.73
N GLU A 75 2.83 -21.37 4.02
CA GLU A 75 3.52 -22.14 5.04
C GLU A 75 3.42 -23.66 4.76
N GLU A 76 2.22 -24.15 4.44
CA GLU A 76 2.02 -25.53 4.01
C GLU A 76 2.82 -25.89 2.75
N ARG A 77 2.86 -24.99 1.76
CA ARG A 77 3.64 -25.20 0.54
C ARG A 77 5.13 -25.33 0.87
N MET A 78 5.66 -24.46 1.73
CA MET A 78 7.05 -24.51 2.18
C MET A 78 7.35 -25.81 2.94
N LEU A 79 6.45 -26.26 3.81
CA LEU A 79 6.58 -27.54 4.53
C LEU A 79 6.60 -28.73 3.55
N ARG A 80 5.72 -28.74 2.54
CA ARG A 80 5.73 -29.76 1.48
C ARG A 80 7.06 -29.77 0.71
N HIS A 81 7.59 -28.61 0.34
CA HIS A 81 8.88 -28.52 -0.33
C HIS A 81 10.04 -28.99 0.54
N ARG A 82 10.07 -28.58 1.82
CA ARG A 82 11.08 -29.04 2.79
C ARG A 82 11.05 -30.55 2.95
N LYS A 83 9.87 -31.16 3.04
CA LYS A 83 9.71 -32.62 3.13
C LYS A 83 10.26 -33.32 1.88
N ARG A 84 9.95 -32.80 0.68
CA ARG A 84 10.49 -33.36 -0.59
C ARG A 84 12.02 -33.25 -0.66
N LEU A 85 12.58 -32.11 -0.23
CA LEU A 85 14.03 -31.93 -0.20
C LEU A 85 14.72 -32.92 0.75
N LEU A 86 14.12 -33.17 1.93
CA LEU A 86 14.63 -34.18 2.86
C LEU A 86 14.55 -35.60 2.27
N GLN A 87 13.48 -35.91 1.54
CA GLN A 87 13.35 -37.20 0.84
C GLN A 87 14.43 -37.37 -0.24
N ILE A 88 14.65 -36.35 -1.06
CA ILE A 88 15.71 -36.35 -2.09
C ILE A 88 17.08 -36.52 -1.45
N LYS A 89 17.34 -35.81 -0.34
CA LYS A 89 18.59 -35.95 0.42
C LYS A 89 18.79 -37.40 0.89
N GLY A 90 17.76 -38.02 1.47
CA GLY A 90 17.82 -39.40 1.93
C GLY A 90 18.07 -40.41 0.81
N LEU A 91 17.50 -40.19 -0.38
CA LEU A 91 17.78 -41.03 -1.55
C LEU A 91 19.25 -40.92 -1.98
N ILE A 92 19.80 -39.70 -2.05
CA ILE A 92 21.22 -39.49 -2.39
C ILE A 92 22.15 -40.11 -1.35
N GLU A 93 21.83 -40.00 -0.06
CA GLU A 93 22.62 -40.62 1.02
C GLU A 93 22.60 -42.16 0.93
N ALA A 94 21.47 -42.74 0.56
CA ALA A 94 21.35 -44.19 0.32
C ALA A 94 22.18 -44.64 -0.90
N ASP A 95 22.04 -43.95 -2.03
CA ASP A 95 22.80 -44.25 -3.25
C ASP A 95 24.32 -44.16 -3.02
N LEU A 96 24.77 -43.20 -2.19
CA LEU A 96 26.18 -43.05 -1.81
C LEU A 96 26.67 -44.17 -0.88
N ALA A 97 25.80 -44.70 -0.02
CA ALA A 97 26.15 -45.82 0.85
C ALA A 97 26.37 -47.12 0.05
N ASP A 98 25.54 -47.37 -0.96
CA ASP A 98 25.67 -48.54 -1.85
C ASP A 98 26.93 -48.47 -2.72
N LEU A 99 27.32 -47.27 -3.17
CA LEU A 99 28.57 -47.05 -3.91
C LEU A 99 29.83 -47.07 -3.03
N GLY A 100 29.66 -46.92 -1.71
CA GLY A 100 30.74 -46.79 -0.74
C GLY A 100 31.24 -48.09 -0.14
N GLN A 101 30.67 -49.25 -0.48
CA GLN A 101 31.25 -50.54 -0.10
C GLN A 101 32.49 -50.81 -0.96
N PRO A 102 33.72 -50.79 -0.40
CA PRO A 102 34.86 -51.36 -1.10
C PRO A 102 34.56 -52.84 -1.29
N GLU A 103 34.58 -53.29 -2.55
CA GLU A 103 34.64 -54.70 -2.90
C GLU A 103 35.65 -55.41 -1.99
N ASP A 104 35.15 -56.34 -1.17
CA ASP A 104 35.94 -57.27 -0.38
C ASP A 104 36.84 -58.07 -1.33
N VAL A 105 38.05 -57.55 -1.58
CA VAL A 105 39.17 -58.39 -1.97
C VAL A 105 39.37 -59.37 -0.80
N PRO A 106 39.31 -60.69 -1.02
CA PRO A 106 39.48 -61.66 0.06
C PRO A 106 40.89 -61.53 0.62
N SER A 107 41.02 -60.81 1.74
CA SER A 107 42.26 -60.65 2.47
C SER A 107 42.34 -61.76 3.51
N ASP A 108 43.32 -62.62 3.29
CA ASP A 108 43.62 -63.80 4.08
C ASP A 108 43.85 -63.48 5.56
N LYS A 109 43.25 -64.32 6.39
CA LYS A 109 43.50 -64.61 7.81
C LYS A 109 44.68 -63.90 8.48
N SER A 110 44.38 -63.14 9.54
CA SER A 110 45.12 -63.28 10.81
C SER A 110 44.36 -62.68 11.99
N ASP A 111 44.28 -63.48 13.04
CA ASP A 111 43.66 -63.25 14.34
C ASP A 111 44.20 -62.03 15.09
N ALA A 112 43.32 -61.35 15.84
CA ALA A 112 43.41 -61.13 17.29
C ALA A 112 42.77 -59.80 17.76
N ASP A 113 42.05 -59.92 18.90
CA ASP A 113 41.69 -58.92 19.90
C ASP A 113 40.82 -57.71 19.51
N ALA A 114 39.55 -57.62 19.90
CA ALA A 114 38.96 -57.52 21.24
C ALA A 114 38.82 -56.07 21.77
N LEU A 115 37.53 -55.65 21.84
CA LEU A 115 36.85 -54.78 22.83
C LEU A 115 36.77 -53.25 22.64
N GLY A 116 35.52 -52.75 22.61
CA GLY A 116 35.07 -51.50 23.25
C GLY A 116 34.56 -50.42 22.28
N SER A 117 33.28 -50.38 21.89
CA SER A 117 32.09 -49.82 22.59
C SER A 117 31.84 -48.30 22.45
N SER A 118 30.70 -47.99 21.80
CA SER A 118 29.70 -46.94 22.13
C SER A 118 29.86 -45.50 21.61
N PRO A 119 28.89 -44.99 20.81
CA PRO A 119 28.71 -43.56 20.58
C PRO A 119 27.50 -42.98 21.36
N ASN A 120 27.74 -41.95 22.16
CA ASN A 120 26.70 -41.13 22.81
C ASN A 120 26.25 -39.96 21.89
N PRO A 121 24.95 -39.60 21.86
CA PRO A 121 24.48 -38.31 21.35
C PRO A 121 24.11 -37.34 22.50
N ALA A 122 24.86 -36.26 22.68
CA ALA A 122 24.44 -35.07 23.45
C ALA A 122 23.62 -34.16 22.51
N THR A 123 22.33 -33.90 22.69
CA THR A 123 21.64 -33.16 23.77
C THR A 123 22.20 -31.75 24.01
N PHE A 124 21.76 -30.79 23.19
CA PHE A 124 21.78 -29.35 23.49
C PHE A 124 20.32 -28.88 23.49
N SER A 125 19.69 -28.84 24.67
CA SER A 125 19.53 -27.67 25.53
C SER A 125 18.66 -26.58 24.90
N ALA A 126 17.38 -26.66 25.27
CA ALA A 126 16.38 -25.62 25.14
C ALA A 126 16.85 -24.34 25.87
N VAL A 127 16.59 -23.20 25.25
CA VAL A 127 16.64 -21.89 25.91
C VAL A 127 15.20 -21.42 26.06
N ASP A 128 14.83 -21.25 27.33
CA ASP A 128 13.55 -20.79 27.84
C ASP A 128 13.38 -19.27 27.57
N PRO A 129 12.22 -18.80 27.08
CA PRO A 129 11.91 -17.40 26.93
C PRO A 129 11.04 -16.92 28.10
N SER A 130 11.58 -16.12 29.01
CA SER A 130 10.75 -15.28 29.89
C SER A 130 11.52 -14.14 30.55
N LEU A 131 10.77 -13.04 30.72
CA LEU A 131 10.85 -12.06 31.80
C LEU A 131 11.77 -10.83 31.59
N LEU A 132 11.12 -9.72 31.23
CA LEU A 132 11.19 -8.38 31.85
C LEU A 132 10.24 -7.48 31.03
N GLU A 133 8.98 -7.32 31.40
CA GLU A 133 8.45 -6.57 32.57
C GLU A 133 8.58 -5.05 32.41
N ALA A 134 7.42 -4.46 32.12
CA ALA A 134 6.89 -3.18 32.57
C ALA A 134 7.85 -1.99 32.79
N ALA A 135 7.66 -0.96 31.95
CA ALA A 135 7.73 0.42 32.40
C ALA A 135 6.57 1.21 31.78
N SER A 136 5.50 1.28 32.59
CA SER A 136 4.40 2.25 32.48
C SER A 136 4.93 3.63 32.88
N SER A 137 4.71 4.65 32.06
CA SER A 137 4.80 6.07 32.45
C SER A 137 4.00 6.95 31.48
N GLU A 138 2.72 7.11 31.79
CA GLU A 138 1.97 8.37 31.71
C GLU A 138 1.60 8.74 33.17
N PRO A 139 1.25 9.98 33.57
CA PRO A 139 0.69 11.08 32.76
C PRO A 139 1.23 12.49 33.11
N GLY A 140 0.85 13.50 32.31
CA GLY A 140 0.97 14.91 32.71
C GLY A 140 0.51 15.90 31.64
N PRO A 141 -0.62 16.60 31.83
CA PRO A 141 -1.16 17.56 30.88
C PRO A 141 -0.53 18.96 31.06
N ASP A 142 -0.87 19.84 30.12
CA ASP A 142 -0.71 21.30 30.15
C ASP A 142 0.39 21.85 29.24
N SER A 143 0.02 22.11 27.97
CA SER A 143 0.48 23.35 27.34
C SER A 143 -0.49 23.81 26.25
N THR A 144 -1.37 24.70 26.68
CA THR A 144 -2.20 25.54 25.81
C THR A 144 -1.31 26.64 25.22
N CYS A 145 -1.18 26.72 23.89
CA CYS A 145 -0.70 27.93 23.20
C CYS A 145 -1.29 28.01 21.78
N PHE A 146 -2.33 28.86 21.67
CA PHE A 146 -2.68 29.73 20.55
C PHE A 146 -2.23 29.32 19.12
N LEU A 147 -3.19 28.84 18.32
CA LEU A 147 -3.10 28.91 16.86
C LEU A 147 -3.85 30.16 16.36
N SER A 148 -3.09 31.03 15.70
CA SER A 148 -3.59 32.19 14.95
C SER A 148 -4.56 31.74 13.86
N ALA A 149 -5.70 32.43 13.81
CA ALA A 149 -6.69 32.30 12.76
C ALA A 149 -6.13 32.89 11.45
N GLU A 150 -5.53 32.03 10.63
CA GLU A 150 -5.28 32.35 9.22
C GLU A 150 -6.40 31.77 8.34
N LYS A 151 -6.79 32.58 7.38
CA LYS A 151 -8.11 32.65 6.78
C LYS A 151 -8.17 31.72 5.56
N ASN A 152 -8.78 30.54 5.72
CA ASN A 152 -8.95 29.55 4.66
C ASN A 152 -10.14 29.87 3.72
N ASP A 153 -10.09 31.01 3.02
CA ASP A 153 -11.10 31.40 2.02
C ASP A 153 -11.00 30.57 0.71
N ALA A 154 -9.97 29.73 0.56
CA ALA A 154 -9.71 28.98 -0.69
C ALA A 154 -10.44 27.62 -0.79
N LEU A 155 -10.79 26.98 0.34
CA LEU A 155 -11.43 25.65 0.33
C LEU A 155 -12.93 25.69 0.05
N ASP A 156 -13.61 26.78 0.41
CA ASP A 156 -15.04 26.95 0.13
C ASP A 156 -15.33 27.19 -1.37
N ALA A 157 -14.36 27.71 -2.13
CA ALA A 157 -14.48 27.86 -3.58
C ALA A 157 -14.47 26.51 -4.32
N PHE A 158 -13.67 25.54 -3.85
CA PHE A 158 -13.56 24.23 -4.48
C PHE A 158 -14.78 23.33 -4.22
N LEU A 159 -15.41 23.48 -3.06
CA LEU A 159 -16.64 22.76 -2.71
C LEU A 159 -17.88 23.29 -3.45
N ALA A 160 -17.88 24.56 -3.86
CA ALA A 160 -18.94 25.13 -4.69
C ALA A 160 -18.93 24.60 -6.14
N GLU A 161 -17.74 24.24 -6.67
CA GLU A 161 -17.56 23.78 -8.05
C GLU A 161 -18.03 22.32 -8.26
N LEU A 162 -18.04 21.51 -7.20
CA LEU A 162 -18.54 20.12 -7.24
C LEU A 162 -20.07 19.99 -7.10
N SER A 163 -20.78 21.09 -6.85
CA SER A 163 -22.24 21.09 -6.62
C SER A 163 -23.07 21.46 -7.87
N ALA A 164 -22.45 21.61 -9.05
CA ALA A 164 -23.17 21.87 -10.29
C ALA A 164 -23.68 20.56 -10.93
N PRO A 165 -24.99 20.37 -11.15
CA PRO A 165 -25.51 19.22 -11.87
C PRO A 165 -25.31 19.45 -13.38
N ASN A 166 -24.27 18.84 -13.96
CA ASN A 166 -24.15 18.77 -15.41
C ASN A 166 -25.11 17.68 -15.94
N VAL A 167 -26.25 18.12 -16.47
CA VAL A 167 -27.22 17.29 -17.19
C VAL A 167 -26.88 17.40 -18.67
N GLU A 168 -26.20 16.37 -19.19
CA GLU A 168 -26.10 16.00 -20.61
C GLU A 168 -25.32 14.66 -20.58
N GLY A 169 -25.93 13.49 -20.68
CA GLY A 169 -26.75 13.07 -21.80
C GLY A 169 -25.94 12.13 -22.68
N ASP A 170 -25.47 10.99 -22.15
CA ASP A 170 -24.93 9.92 -23.00
C ASP A 170 -25.35 8.55 -22.45
N ALA A 171 -26.32 7.95 -23.16
CA ALA A 171 -26.96 6.70 -22.81
C ALA A 171 -26.06 5.53 -23.22
N VAL A 172 -25.19 5.11 -22.30
CA VAL A 172 -24.50 3.81 -22.42
C VAL A 172 -25.54 2.71 -22.25
N THR A 173 -26.04 2.23 -23.38
CA THR A 173 -27.02 1.15 -23.48
C THR A 173 -26.27 -0.17 -23.33
N TRP A 174 -26.28 -0.75 -22.13
CA TRP A 174 -25.77 -2.09 -21.89
C TRP A 174 -26.71 -3.12 -22.56
N PRO A 175 -26.21 -4.07 -23.38
CA PRO A 175 -27.06 -5.11 -23.92
C PRO A 175 -27.42 -6.13 -22.83
N PRO A 176 -28.65 -6.69 -22.86
CA PRO A 176 -29.13 -7.62 -21.84
C PRO A 176 -28.46 -9.01 -21.96
N PRO A 177 -28.42 -9.78 -20.86
CA PRO A 177 -27.90 -11.15 -20.89
C PRO A 177 -28.96 -12.07 -21.53
N MET A 178 -28.65 -12.60 -22.72
CA MET A 178 -29.45 -13.67 -23.31
C MET A 178 -29.03 -15.03 -22.71
N LEU A 179 -29.88 -15.53 -21.82
CA LEU A 179 -29.99 -16.94 -21.46
C LEU A 179 -30.77 -17.66 -22.57
N GLY A 180 -30.21 -18.74 -23.13
CA GLY A 180 -31.02 -19.70 -23.91
C GLY A 180 -30.30 -20.51 -24.98
N ALA A 181 -29.65 -21.60 -24.54
CA ALA A 181 -29.72 -22.96 -25.11
C ALA A 181 -29.41 -23.24 -26.61
N MET A 182 -28.43 -24.13 -26.85
CA MET A 182 -28.57 -25.48 -27.45
C MET A 182 -27.35 -25.87 -28.30
N ALA A 183 -26.79 -27.03 -27.95
CA ALA A 183 -26.12 -28.06 -28.76
C ALA A 183 -25.38 -27.70 -30.07
N GLY A 184 -24.10 -28.14 -30.14
CA GLY A 184 -23.52 -28.63 -31.40
C GLY A 184 -22.06 -28.23 -31.67
N ALA A 185 -21.17 -29.23 -31.60
CA ALA A 185 -19.98 -29.43 -32.43
C ALA A 185 -18.85 -28.36 -32.52
N VAL A 186 -17.68 -28.77 -32.02
CA VAL A 186 -16.35 -28.72 -32.66
C VAL A 186 -16.02 -27.47 -33.50
N GLU A 187 -15.19 -26.57 -32.98
CA GLU A 187 -13.97 -26.12 -33.67
C GLU A 187 -13.03 -25.35 -32.75
N SER A 188 -11.80 -25.84 -32.66
CA SER A 188 -10.70 -25.24 -31.90
C SER A 188 -10.21 -23.96 -32.58
N SER A 189 -10.69 -22.80 -32.12
CA SER A 189 -10.11 -21.50 -32.51
C SER A 189 -8.96 -21.10 -31.57
N PRO A 190 -7.73 -20.86 -32.09
CA PRO A 190 -6.63 -20.35 -31.30
C PRO A 190 -6.83 -18.85 -31.02
N LEU A 191 -6.96 -18.51 -29.74
CA LEU A 191 -6.99 -17.13 -29.23
C LEU A 191 -5.68 -16.39 -29.59
N PRO A 192 -5.74 -15.16 -30.13
CA PRO A 192 -4.55 -14.34 -30.31
C PRO A 192 -4.02 -13.86 -28.96
N SER A 193 -2.85 -14.38 -28.57
CA SER A 193 -2.11 -13.96 -27.39
C SER A 193 -1.48 -12.58 -27.63
N SER A 194 -2.17 -11.52 -27.23
CA SER A 194 -1.73 -10.11 -27.35
C SER A 194 -1.13 -9.55 -26.05
N GLN A 195 -0.34 -10.33 -25.29
CA GLN A 195 0.27 -9.88 -24.03
C GLN A 195 1.80 -9.65 -24.06
N SER A 196 2.50 -9.88 -25.18
CA SER A 196 3.98 -9.91 -25.17
C SER A 196 4.72 -8.58 -25.37
N ALA A 197 4.05 -7.47 -25.69
CA ALA A 197 4.72 -6.21 -26.04
C ALA A 197 4.94 -5.22 -24.87
N LEU A 198 4.26 -5.41 -23.74
CA LEU A 198 4.37 -4.53 -22.56
C LEU A 198 5.51 -4.97 -21.62
N ASP A 199 5.72 -6.27 -21.45
CA ASP A 199 6.77 -6.83 -20.58
C ASP A 199 8.19 -6.45 -21.03
N GLY A 200 8.43 -6.40 -22.34
CA GLY A 200 9.74 -6.05 -22.89
C GLY A 200 10.17 -4.60 -22.62
N ARG A 201 9.22 -3.68 -22.40
CA ARG A 201 9.53 -2.28 -22.05
C ARG A 201 9.88 -2.14 -20.58
N HIS A 202 9.14 -2.81 -19.72
CA HIS A 202 9.36 -2.77 -18.28
C HIS A 202 10.76 -3.31 -17.92
N SER A 203 11.21 -4.39 -18.56
CA SER A 203 12.55 -4.95 -18.36
C SER A 203 13.69 -3.97 -18.68
N LYS A 204 13.55 -3.17 -19.75
CA LYS A 204 14.56 -2.15 -20.12
C LYS A 204 14.58 -0.97 -19.15
N ILE A 205 13.40 -0.55 -18.67
CA ILE A 205 13.27 0.51 -17.68
C ILE A 205 13.95 0.09 -16.39
N TRP A 206 13.68 -1.12 -15.88
CA TRP A 206 14.33 -1.63 -14.66
C TRP A 206 15.84 -1.68 -14.75
N ARG A 207 16.41 -2.13 -15.88
CA ARG A 207 17.86 -2.15 -16.06
C ARG A 207 18.48 -0.76 -15.99
N TYR A 208 17.82 0.25 -16.55
CA TYR A 208 18.27 1.64 -16.47
C TYR A 208 18.19 2.16 -15.04
N ILE A 209 17.11 1.87 -14.33
CA ILE A 209 16.94 2.23 -12.91
C ILE A 209 18.07 1.62 -12.07
N GLU A 210 18.36 0.34 -12.23
CA GLU A 210 19.46 -0.34 -11.52
C GLU A 210 20.84 0.28 -11.83
N GLN A 211 21.06 0.66 -13.09
CA GLN A 211 22.30 1.31 -13.50
C GLN A 211 22.43 2.71 -12.87
N LEU A 212 21.35 3.50 -12.86
CA LEU A 212 21.32 4.83 -12.24
C LEU A 212 21.59 4.76 -10.73
N ILE A 213 20.93 3.82 -10.05
CA ILE A 213 21.13 3.55 -8.63
C ILE A 213 22.58 3.13 -8.37
N SER A 214 23.18 2.31 -9.25
CA SER A 214 24.57 1.86 -9.10
C SER A 214 25.59 2.99 -9.24
N HIS A 215 25.32 4.01 -10.06
CA HIS A 215 26.22 5.15 -10.24
C HIS A 215 26.26 6.09 -9.03
N THR A 216 25.22 6.11 -8.20
CA THR A 216 25.13 7.01 -7.03
C THR A 216 25.65 6.42 -5.73
N LYS A 217 25.99 5.13 -5.71
CA LYS A 217 26.51 4.42 -4.53
C LYS A 217 27.85 4.95 -4.02
N SER A 218 28.57 5.75 -4.79
CA SER A 218 29.89 6.28 -4.44
C SER A 218 29.86 7.56 -3.60
N ALA A 219 28.71 8.19 -3.43
CA ALA A 219 28.56 9.43 -2.68
C ALA A 219 27.49 9.25 -1.60
N SER A 220 27.89 8.89 -0.37
CA SER A 220 26.95 8.83 0.74
C SER A 220 27.49 9.55 1.96
N THR A 221 26.75 10.60 2.32
CA THR A 221 26.74 11.25 3.62
C THR A 221 25.73 10.52 4.51
N LEU A 222 26.04 10.42 5.81
CA LEU A 222 25.19 9.78 6.81
C LEU A 222 23.92 10.63 7.04
N GLY A 223 22.90 10.45 6.20
CA GLY A 223 21.66 11.23 6.26
C GLY A 223 20.70 10.78 7.37
N ASP A 224 19.99 11.73 7.98
CA ASP A 224 18.88 11.53 8.89
C ASP A 224 17.65 11.01 8.13
N THR A 225 17.04 9.92 8.61
CA THR A 225 15.84 9.33 7.98
C THR A 225 14.64 10.25 7.98
N GLU A 226 14.52 11.14 8.97
CA GLU A 226 13.40 12.08 9.05
C GLU A 226 13.51 13.17 7.98
N LEU A 227 14.72 13.71 7.79
CA LEU A 227 15.00 14.66 6.73
C LEU A 227 14.76 14.03 5.34
N ASP A 228 15.18 12.78 5.15
CA ASP A 228 14.96 12.05 3.90
C ASP A 228 13.46 11.97 3.55
N MET A 229 12.60 11.62 4.52
CA MET A 229 11.15 11.55 4.32
C MET A 229 10.56 12.92 4.01
N HIS A 230 10.97 13.96 4.73
CA HIS A 230 10.48 15.32 4.48
C HIS A 230 10.81 15.77 3.05
N ILE A 231 12.04 15.54 2.59
CA ILE A 231 12.44 15.86 1.22
C ILE A 231 11.57 15.12 0.21
N ILE A 232 11.35 13.81 0.38
CA ILE A 232 10.54 13.01 -0.53
C ILE A 232 9.08 13.49 -0.55
N ILE A 233 8.48 13.78 0.61
CA ILE A 233 7.10 14.27 0.73
C ILE A 233 6.95 15.62 0.04
N THR A 234 7.84 16.57 0.32
CA THR A 234 7.81 17.89 -0.30
C THR A 234 8.03 17.80 -1.82
N ALA A 235 8.91 16.90 -2.29
CA ALA A 235 9.18 16.73 -3.72
C ALA A 235 7.99 16.18 -4.49
N VAL A 236 7.28 15.19 -3.93
CA VAL A 236 6.11 14.60 -4.59
C VAL A 236 4.92 15.55 -4.55
N SER A 237 4.73 16.30 -3.46
CA SER A 237 3.58 17.19 -3.28
C SER A 237 3.73 18.54 -3.98
N GLN A 238 4.93 19.14 -3.96
CA GLN A 238 5.17 20.50 -4.46
C GLN A 238 6.10 20.54 -5.68
N GLY A 239 6.68 19.40 -6.06
CA GLY A 239 7.65 19.27 -7.15
C GLY A 239 9.10 19.41 -6.69
N TRP A 240 10.03 18.88 -7.50
CA TRP A 240 11.48 18.90 -7.21
C TRP A 240 12.13 20.28 -7.33
N THR A 241 11.42 21.28 -7.87
CA THR A 241 11.93 22.65 -8.07
C THR A 241 11.99 23.47 -6.79
N GLN A 242 11.29 23.04 -5.73
CA GLN A 242 11.20 23.79 -4.47
C GLN A 242 12.42 23.64 -3.56
N PHE A 243 13.35 22.74 -3.88
CA PHE A 243 14.52 22.52 -3.04
C PHE A 243 15.65 23.48 -3.40
N SER A 244 16.31 23.99 -2.35
CA SER A 244 17.56 24.74 -2.46
C SER A 244 18.59 23.99 -3.32
N GLN A 245 19.38 24.76 -4.06
CA GLN A 245 20.50 24.28 -4.86
C GLN A 245 21.45 23.38 -4.06
N ALA A 246 21.51 23.53 -2.73
CA ALA A 246 22.29 22.69 -1.83
C ALA A 246 21.82 21.22 -1.75
N VAL A 247 20.50 20.96 -1.72
CA VAL A 247 19.95 19.59 -1.73
C VAL A 247 20.14 18.96 -3.12
N MET A 248 20.13 19.79 -4.17
CA MET A 248 20.41 19.37 -5.54
C MET A 248 21.88 18.99 -5.81
N VAL A 249 22.83 19.33 -4.93
CA VAL A 249 24.24 18.93 -5.11
C VAL A 249 24.47 17.46 -4.76
N ASP A 250 23.59 16.86 -3.95
CA ASP A 250 23.71 15.45 -3.59
C ASP A 250 23.39 14.56 -4.81
N ALA A 251 24.31 13.66 -5.13
CA ALA A 251 24.15 12.69 -6.20
C ALA A 251 22.94 11.77 -5.94
N ARG A 252 22.66 11.44 -4.67
CA ARG A 252 21.51 10.61 -4.27
C ARG A 252 20.19 11.27 -4.65
N TRP A 253 20.02 12.55 -4.29
CA TRP A 253 18.79 13.29 -4.58
C TRP A 253 18.63 13.57 -6.08
N SER A 254 19.73 13.80 -6.79
CA SER A 254 19.72 13.96 -8.25
C SER A 254 19.21 12.70 -8.97
N CYS A 255 19.65 11.51 -8.54
CA CYS A 255 19.18 10.24 -9.10
C CYS A 255 17.70 9.98 -8.80
N LEU A 256 17.25 10.22 -7.56
CA LEU A 256 15.85 10.06 -7.19
C LEU A 256 14.93 11.01 -7.97
N ARG A 257 15.40 12.25 -8.21
CA ARG A 257 14.70 13.21 -9.05
C ARG A 257 14.58 12.73 -10.49
N GLU A 258 15.67 12.28 -11.11
CA GLU A 258 15.65 11.80 -12.50
C GLU A 258 14.71 10.59 -12.65
N LEU A 259 14.72 9.69 -11.66
CA LEU A 259 13.81 8.55 -11.62
C LEU A 259 12.34 8.97 -11.56
N ASP A 260 12.02 9.90 -10.66
CA ASP A 260 10.66 10.38 -10.48
C ASP A 260 10.15 11.14 -11.71
N GLU A 261 10.88 12.16 -12.19
CA GLU A 261 10.44 13.00 -13.31
C GLU A 261 10.29 12.19 -14.61
N LYS A 262 11.16 11.21 -14.86
CA LYS A 262 11.20 10.48 -16.13
C LYS A 262 10.27 9.27 -16.16
N TYR A 263 10.06 8.59 -15.04
CA TYR A 263 9.34 7.32 -15.00
C TYR A 263 8.09 7.34 -14.14
N PHE A 264 8.14 7.96 -12.96
CA PHE A 264 7.07 7.81 -11.97
C PHE A 264 6.01 8.91 -12.05
N ALA A 265 6.42 10.18 -12.16
CA ALA A 265 5.51 11.32 -12.26
C ALA A 265 4.46 11.22 -13.39
N PRO A 266 4.78 10.68 -14.59
CA PRO A 266 3.78 10.55 -15.65
C PRO A 266 2.78 9.40 -15.47
N ASN A 267 3.18 8.35 -14.74
CA ASN A 267 2.48 7.06 -14.77
C ASN A 267 1.86 6.65 -13.42
N TYR A 268 2.23 7.31 -12.32
CA TYR A 268 1.88 6.90 -10.97
C TYR A 268 1.26 8.02 -10.16
N ASN A 269 0.39 7.65 -9.21
CA ASN A 269 -0.21 8.58 -8.28
C ASN A 269 0.79 8.99 -7.18
N ASN A 270 0.55 10.12 -6.51
CA ASN A 270 1.46 10.64 -5.47
C ASN A 270 1.77 9.63 -4.36
N ILE A 271 0.80 8.82 -3.93
CA ILE A 271 1.01 7.80 -2.89
C ILE A 271 1.99 6.72 -3.35
N GLU A 272 1.86 6.26 -4.61
CA GLU A 272 2.74 5.24 -5.19
C GLU A 272 4.15 5.80 -5.38
N ARG A 273 4.25 7.04 -5.85
CA ARG A 273 5.53 7.77 -5.98
C ARG A 273 6.24 7.87 -4.63
N LEU A 274 5.53 8.23 -3.55
CA LEU A 274 6.08 8.29 -2.20
C LEU A 274 6.64 6.93 -1.76
N ALA A 275 5.88 5.85 -1.95
CA ALA A 275 6.32 4.52 -1.57
C ALA A 275 7.58 4.09 -2.33
N ILE A 276 7.58 4.26 -3.66
CA ILE A 276 8.71 3.89 -4.53
C ILE A 276 9.96 4.69 -4.17
N LEU A 277 9.85 6.02 -4.04
CA LEU A 277 10.98 6.88 -3.71
C LEU A 277 11.52 6.61 -2.30
N THR A 278 10.66 6.29 -1.34
CA THR A 278 11.08 5.91 0.01
C THR A 278 11.91 4.62 -0.03
N ILE A 279 11.42 3.59 -0.72
CA ILE A 279 12.15 2.31 -0.88
C ILE A 279 13.48 2.54 -1.60
N ALA A 280 13.48 3.28 -2.72
CA ALA A 280 14.70 3.60 -3.47
C ALA A 280 15.71 4.39 -2.63
N SER A 281 15.24 5.32 -1.79
CA SER A 281 16.11 6.08 -0.90
C SER A 281 16.77 5.18 0.17
N GLN A 282 16.07 4.15 0.63
CA GLN A 282 16.58 3.19 1.63
C GLN A 282 17.55 2.19 1.00
N THR A 283 17.29 1.72 -0.22
CA THR A 283 18.21 0.78 -0.91
C THR A 283 19.56 1.44 -1.21
N ILE A 284 19.55 2.72 -1.59
CA ILE A 284 20.79 3.50 -1.77
C ILE A 284 21.56 3.62 -0.44
N LYS A 285 20.86 3.71 0.69
CA LYS A 285 21.45 3.86 2.04
C LYS A 285 22.02 2.55 2.61
N GLN A 286 21.35 1.42 2.36
CA GLN A 286 21.74 0.12 2.92
C GLN A 286 23.04 -0.44 2.33
N ASP A 287 23.33 -0.18 1.06
CA ASP A 287 24.53 -0.70 0.40
C ASP A 287 25.84 -0.10 0.94
N VAL A 288 25.76 1.06 1.60
CA VAL A 288 26.91 1.77 2.18
C VAL A 288 27.22 1.26 3.60
N SER A 289 26.21 0.75 4.31
CA SER A 289 26.33 0.32 5.71
C SER A 289 26.62 -1.16 5.91
N SER A 290 26.79 -1.94 4.82
CA SER A 290 27.19 -3.35 4.87
C SER A 290 28.61 -3.59 4.31
N PRO A 291 29.68 -3.20 5.02
CA PRO A 291 31.05 -3.57 4.66
C PRO A 291 31.43 -5.03 4.99
N HIS A 292 30.52 -5.85 5.54
CA HIS A 292 30.85 -7.19 6.01
C HIS A 292 30.44 -8.29 5.03
N LEU A 293 31.42 -8.75 4.23
CA LEU A 293 31.63 -10.12 3.70
C LEU A 293 32.32 -10.18 2.31
N LYS A 294 33.03 -9.13 1.86
CA LYS A 294 34.11 -9.29 0.87
C LYS A 294 35.37 -9.80 1.57
N GLY A 295 35.29 -11.03 2.06
CA GLY A 295 36.36 -11.72 2.78
C GLY A 295 36.25 -13.23 2.65
N ARG A 296 36.02 -13.75 1.44
CA ARG A 296 36.30 -15.16 1.15
C ARG A 296 37.52 -15.23 0.26
N ALA A 297 38.64 -15.49 0.93
CA ALA A 297 39.99 -15.62 0.42
C ALA A 297 40.05 -16.46 -0.87
N GLY A 298 40.80 -15.96 -1.84
CA GLY A 298 41.31 -16.77 -2.93
C GLY A 298 42.23 -17.84 -2.36
N ILE A 299 41.82 -19.10 -2.48
CA ILE A 299 42.70 -20.25 -2.26
C ILE A 299 43.57 -20.36 -3.51
N THR A 300 44.78 -19.78 -3.44
CA THR A 300 45.82 -19.98 -4.45
C THR A 300 46.35 -21.41 -4.32
N TYR A 301 46.02 -22.27 -5.29
CA TYR A 301 46.63 -23.58 -5.44
C TYR A 301 48.09 -23.43 -5.89
N LYS A 302 49.03 -23.93 -5.09
CA LYS A 302 50.40 -24.21 -5.53
C LYS A 302 50.44 -25.60 -6.17
N PRO A 303 50.90 -25.75 -7.42
CA PRO A 303 51.18 -27.07 -7.98
C PRO A 303 52.46 -27.64 -7.37
N ARG A 304 52.46 -28.97 -7.15
CA ARG A 304 53.63 -29.77 -6.81
C ARG A 304 54.31 -30.26 -8.08
#